data_AF-A0A2U3H2J7-F1
#
_entry.id   AF-A0A2U3H2J7-F1
#
_cell.length_a   1.000
_cell.length_b   1.000
_cell.length_c   1.000
_cell.angle_alpha   90.00
_cell.angle_beta   90.00
_cell.angle_gamma   90.00
#
_symmetry.space_group_name_H-M   'P 1'
#
loop_
_entity.id
_entity.type
_entity.pdbx_description
1 polymer ?
#
loop_
_entity_poly.entity_id
_entity_poly.type
_entity_poly.pdbx_seq_one_letter_code
_entity_poly.pdbx_strand_id
1 'polypeptide(L)'
;MTRTRRPLRELPCDPEHLDLTYTHRQSFGADAYGDTVEGWTVVVREYHEEWDECEGGCGTEVCERFMEEGREIGELHLWRLRDRTGMSSWEVANDDGSWELMSMLSSVLDPRTGAYSPEFQETVGRPDGDVLVLERVRLREEWRGFGLGPVLAAEAIRRLSAGCCAVLTDPGMTDDWCWPGEAEGRPVLRRGDTEGKLAALCVSIGFRPFRNGVHLLDLSRRGPAEPHVPGRAHLRALSHGYYEAGRAEE
;
A
#
# COMPACT_ATOMS: atom_id res chain seq x y z
N MET A 1 5.04 -21.59 14.12
CA MET A 1 3.64 -21.54 14.57
C MET A 1 2.75 -21.20 13.37
N THR A 2 2.19 -22.22 12.74
CA THR A 2 1.25 -22.10 11.62
C THR A 2 -0.06 -21.56 12.18
N ARG A 3 -0.25 -20.24 12.17
CA ARG A 3 -1.49 -19.64 12.65
C ARG A 3 -2.45 -19.52 11.47
N THR A 4 -3.60 -20.16 11.65
CA THR A 4 -4.79 -20.19 10.82
C THR A 4 -5.09 -18.82 10.23
N ARG A 5 -5.22 -18.75 8.90
CA ARG A 5 -5.87 -17.61 8.22
C ARG A 5 -7.22 -17.37 8.90
N ARG A 6 -7.62 -16.10 9.09
CA ARG A 6 -8.97 -15.81 9.56
C ARG A 6 -9.97 -16.54 8.65
N PRO A 7 -11.02 -17.14 9.23
CA PRO A 7 -11.98 -17.90 8.43
C PRO A 7 -12.68 -16.94 7.46
N LEU A 8 -12.88 -17.37 6.21
CA LEU A 8 -13.38 -16.50 5.14
C LEU A 8 -14.79 -15.95 5.42
N ARG A 9 -15.60 -16.65 6.22
CA ARG A 9 -16.90 -16.16 6.74
C ARG A 9 -16.82 -14.90 7.60
N GLU A 10 -15.62 -14.52 8.05
CA GLU A 10 -15.41 -13.26 8.77
C GLU A 10 -15.06 -12.09 7.84
N LEU A 11 -14.99 -12.31 6.51
CA LEU A 11 -14.89 -11.21 5.56
C LEU A 11 -16.19 -10.38 5.61
N PRO A 12 -16.10 -9.04 5.70
CA PRO A 12 -17.29 -8.20 5.74
C PRO A 12 -18.15 -8.28 4.47
N CYS A 13 -17.52 -8.33 3.29
CA CYS A 13 -18.17 -8.54 2.00
C CYS A 13 -17.21 -9.18 0.99
N ASP A 14 -17.65 -9.37 -0.26
CA ASP A 14 -16.78 -9.84 -1.34
C ASP A 14 -15.66 -8.81 -1.61
N PRO A 15 -14.38 -9.16 -1.40
CA PRO A 15 -13.27 -8.24 -1.65
C PRO A 15 -13.09 -7.87 -3.14
N GLU A 16 -13.70 -8.56 -4.11
CA GLU A 16 -13.69 -8.13 -5.52
C GLU A 16 -14.50 -6.86 -5.78
N HIS A 17 -15.39 -6.47 -4.85
CA HIS A 17 -16.19 -5.24 -4.94
C HIS A 17 -15.48 -4.02 -4.32
N LEU A 18 -14.21 -4.18 -3.92
CA LEU A 18 -13.42 -3.09 -3.38
C LEU A 18 -12.89 -2.17 -4.49
N ASP A 19 -13.07 -0.88 -4.26
CA ASP A 19 -12.65 0.19 -5.15
C ASP A 19 -11.41 0.93 -4.61
N LEU A 20 -10.54 1.34 -5.53
CA LEU A 20 -9.34 2.13 -5.22
C LEU A 20 -9.47 3.54 -5.80
N THR A 21 -9.58 4.54 -4.92
CA THR A 21 -9.54 5.95 -5.31
C THR A 21 -8.13 6.50 -5.16
N TYR A 22 -7.55 7.03 -6.24
CA TYR A 22 -6.20 7.59 -6.24
C TYR A 22 -6.25 9.12 -6.21
N THR A 23 -5.65 9.72 -5.19
CA THR A 23 -5.62 11.17 -5.00
C THR A 23 -4.18 11.67 -4.93
N HIS A 24 -3.89 12.72 -5.69
CA HIS A 24 -2.66 13.52 -5.60
C HIS A 24 -3.06 14.99 -5.50
N ARG A 25 -2.41 15.73 -4.60
CA ARG A 25 -2.66 17.16 -4.42
C ARG A 25 -1.38 17.93 -4.71
N GLN A 26 -1.44 18.83 -5.67
CA GLN A 26 -0.38 19.78 -5.98
C GLN A 26 -0.87 21.20 -5.69
N SER A 27 -0.06 21.99 -5.00
CA SER A 27 -0.33 23.42 -4.83
C SER A 27 -0.10 24.15 -6.15
N PHE A 28 -1.01 25.05 -6.53
CA PHE A 28 -0.90 25.83 -7.77
C PHE A 28 0.24 26.87 -7.77
N GLY A 29 0.79 27.20 -6.59
CA GLY A 29 1.95 28.08 -6.48
C GLY A 29 3.17 27.51 -7.23
N ALA A 30 4.12 28.38 -7.60
CA ALA A 30 5.39 27.99 -8.22
C ALA A 30 6.28 27.25 -7.21
N ASP A 31 5.86 26.06 -6.85
CA ASP A 31 6.55 25.18 -5.95
C ASP A 31 7.32 24.13 -6.75
N ALA A 32 8.61 24.38 -6.94
CA ALA A 32 9.50 23.42 -7.59
C ALA A 32 9.66 22.11 -6.78
N TYR A 33 9.22 22.09 -5.51
CA TYR A 33 9.25 20.92 -4.64
C TYR A 33 8.17 19.90 -5.02
N GLY A 34 6.93 20.35 -5.26
CA GLY A 34 5.82 19.49 -5.68
C GLY A 34 6.05 18.74 -7.00
N ASP A 35 6.91 19.25 -7.88
CA ASP A 35 7.32 18.53 -9.11
C ASP A 35 8.41 17.48 -8.85
N THR A 36 9.09 17.52 -7.71
CA THR A 36 10.22 16.63 -7.33
C THR A 36 9.77 15.46 -6.47
N VAL A 37 8.86 15.70 -5.52
CA VAL A 37 8.29 14.68 -4.64
C VAL A 37 6.77 14.75 -4.70
N GLU A 38 6.14 13.71 -5.23
CA GLU A 38 4.68 13.63 -5.35
C GLU A 38 4.12 12.69 -4.28
N GLY A 39 3.24 13.21 -3.41
CA GLY A 39 2.51 12.43 -2.41
C GLY A 39 1.18 11.90 -2.95
N TRP A 40 0.98 10.59 -2.85
CA TRP A 40 -0.22 9.89 -3.32
C TRP A 40 -0.93 9.20 -2.17
N THR A 41 -2.23 9.44 -2.04
CA THR A 41 -3.11 8.68 -1.14
C THR A 41 -4.03 7.80 -1.98
N VAL A 42 -4.03 6.51 -1.70
CA VAL A 42 -4.94 5.54 -2.31
C VAL A 42 -5.92 5.08 -1.25
N VAL A 43 -7.18 5.50 -1.37
CA VAL A 43 -8.24 5.12 -0.44
C VAL A 43 -8.92 3.86 -0.97
N VAL A 44 -9.13 2.90 -0.08
CA VAL A 44 -9.83 1.64 -0.36
C VAL A 44 -11.26 1.77 0.16
N ARG A 45 -12.22 1.65 -0.76
CA ARG A 45 -13.65 1.75 -0.45
C ARG A 45 -14.36 0.46 -0.72
N GLU A 46 -15.32 0.18 0.14
CA GLU A 46 -16.36 -0.80 -0.07
C GLU A 46 -17.63 -0.03 -0.44
N TYR A 47 -18.44 -0.59 -1.33
CA TYR A 47 -19.75 -0.04 -1.66
C TYR A 47 -20.83 -1.07 -1.32
N HIS A 48 -21.99 -0.56 -0.93
CA HIS A 48 -23.17 -1.39 -0.75
C HIS A 48 -23.81 -1.64 -2.12
N GLU A 49 -24.08 -2.90 -2.47
CA GLU A 49 -24.81 -3.20 -3.70
C GLU A 49 -26.33 -3.11 -3.49
N GLU A 50 -27.09 -2.92 -4.57
CA GLU A 50 -28.56 -2.83 -4.52
C GLU A 50 -29.22 -4.11 -3.96
N TRP A 51 -28.50 -5.23 -4.01
CA TRP A 51 -28.96 -6.56 -3.61
C TRP A 51 -28.51 -6.96 -2.19
N ASP A 52 -27.67 -6.15 -1.54
CA ASP A 52 -27.16 -6.45 -0.20
C ASP A 52 -28.23 -6.14 0.88
N GLU A 53 -28.28 -6.97 1.93
CA GLU A 53 -29.16 -6.73 3.07
C GLU A 53 -28.55 -5.68 4.02
N CYS A 54 -29.12 -4.48 4.05
CA CYS A 54 -28.77 -3.47 5.05
C CYS A 54 -29.31 -3.85 6.44
N GLU A 55 -28.46 -3.85 7.48
CA GLU A 55 -28.88 -3.97 8.90
C GLU A 55 -29.98 -2.97 9.31
N GLY A 56 -30.03 -1.80 8.65
CA GLY A 56 -31.05 -0.76 8.86
C GLY A 56 -32.20 -0.71 7.86
N GLY A 57 -32.24 -1.63 6.89
CA GLY A 57 -33.16 -1.62 5.74
C GLY A 57 -32.66 -0.78 4.56
N CYS A 58 -32.90 -1.26 3.35
CA CYS A 58 -32.56 -0.54 2.11
C CYS A 58 -33.45 0.70 1.95
N GLY A 59 -32.89 1.80 1.40
CA GLY A 59 -33.61 3.07 1.19
C GLY A 59 -33.56 4.05 2.38
N THR A 60 -32.62 3.86 3.31
CA THR A 60 -32.27 4.88 4.32
C THR A 60 -31.19 5.82 3.78
N GLU A 61 -31.12 7.06 4.28
CA GLU A 61 -30.05 8.02 3.93
C GLU A 61 -28.64 7.45 4.16
N VAL A 62 -28.49 6.59 5.17
CA VAL A 62 -27.23 5.90 5.46
C VAL A 62 -26.89 4.86 4.38
N CYS A 63 -27.87 4.09 3.92
CA CYS A 63 -27.73 3.15 2.80
C CYS A 63 -27.42 3.90 1.50
N GLU A 64 -28.16 4.96 1.19
CA GLU A 64 -27.94 5.81 0.00
C GLU A 64 -26.52 6.38 -0.03
N ARG A 65 -26.05 6.97 1.08
CA ARG A 65 -24.67 7.45 1.17
C ARG A 65 -23.63 6.34 1.06
N PHE A 66 -23.91 5.15 1.59
CA PHE A 66 -22.99 4.01 1.45
C PHE A 66 -22.92 3.50 0.00
N MET A 67 -24.02 3.56 -0.76
CA MET A 67 -24.03 3.27 -2.20
C MET A 67 -23.32 4.36 -3.03
N GLU A 68 -23.46 5.64 -2.66
CA GLU A 68 -22.91 6.76 -3.43
C GLU A 68 -21.44 7.06 -3.11
N GLU A 69 -21.09 7.16 -1.82
CA GLU A 69 -19.77 7.59 -1.36
C GLU A 69 -18.86 6.43 -0.94
N GLY A 70 -19.45 5.26 -0.68
CA GLY A 70 -18.75 4.11 -0.16
C GLY A 70 -18.31 4.27 1.30
N ARG A 71 -17.91 3.17 1.91
CA ARG A 71 -17.27 3.14 3.23
C ARG A 71 -15.77 3.00 3.05
N GLU A 72 -15.01 3.89 3.64
CA GLU A 72 -13.56 3.74 3.70
C GLU A 72 -13.19 2.57 4.62
N ILE A 73 -12.44 1.62 4.06
CA ILE A 73 -11.98 0.41 4.76
C ILE A 73 -10.46 0.38 4.91
N GLY A 74 -9.75 1.32 4.30
CA GLY A 74 -8.30 1.41 4.38
C GLY A 74 -7.71 2.43 3.44
N GLU A 75 -6.40 2.57 3.52
CA GLU A 75 -5.65 3.53 2.74
C GLU A 75 -4.20 3.11 2.57
N LEU A 76 -3.58 3.56 1.49
CA LEU A 76 -2.16 3.42 1.20
C LEU A 76 -1.59 4.81 0.97
N HIS A 77 -0.38 5.05 1.47
CA HIS A 77 0.37 6.27 1.14
C HIS A 77 1.62 5.89 0.38
N LEU A 78 1.83 6.57 -0.75
CA LEU A 78 2.95 6.37 -1.63
C LEU A 78 3.59 7.71 -1.96
N TRP A 79 4.90 7.70 -2.13
CA TRP A 79 5.67 8.86 -2.58
C TRP A 79 6.38 8.53 -3.87
N ARG A 80 6.28 9.39 -4.88
CA ARG A 80 7.09 9.30 -6.09
C ARG A 80 8.18 10.35 -6.05
N LEU A 81 9.42 9.89 -6.11
CA LEU A 81 10.60 10.73 -6.18
C LEU A 81 11.05 10.80 -7.63
N ARG A 82 10.88 11.98 -8.21
CA ARG A 82 11.20 12.21 -9.61
C ARG A 82 12.69 12.40 -9.78
N ASP A 83 13.27 11.56 -10.63
CA ASP A 83 14.64 11.73 -11.08
C ASP A 83 14.68 12.89 -12.08
N ARG A 84 15.75 13.71 -12.02
CA ARG A 84 16.05 14.79 -12.98
C ARG A 84 15.12 16.01 -13.03
N THR A 85 14.50 16.40 -11.92
CA THR A 85 13.80 17.71 -11.84
C THR A 85 14.75 18.90 -11.71
N GLY A 86 16.05 18.64 -11.51
CA GLY A 86 17.05 19.67 -11.22
C GLY A 86 17.13 20.05 -9.74
N MET A 87 16.27 19.48 -8.90
CA MET A 87 16.26 19.65 -7.45
C MET A 87 16.66 18.35 -6.74
N SER A 88 17.22 18.47 -5.53
CA SER A 88 17.56 17.31 -4.70
C SER A 88 16.31 16.71 -4.07
N SER A 89 15.93 15.50 -4.49
CA SER A 89 14.83 14.75 -3.87
C SER A 89 15.00 14.57 -2.36
N TRP A 90 16.25 14.51 -1.87
CA TRP A 90 16.55 14.44 -0.44
C TRP A 90 16.16 15.71 0.31
N GLU A 91 16.52 16.88 -0.24
CA GLU A 91 16.21 18.16 0.40
C GLU A 91 14.69 18.41 0.41
N VAL A 92 14.01 18.09 -0.69
CA VAL A 92 12.56 18.22 -0.80
C VAL A 92 11.85 17.30 0.19
N ALA A 93 12.23 16.03 0.25
CA ALA A 93 11.62 15.07 1.18
C ALA A 93 11.92 15.41 2.65
N ASN A 94 13.00 16.14 2.94
CA ASN A 94 13.29 16.60 4.30
C ASN A 94 12.38 17.75 4.74
N ASP A 95 11.88 18.57 3.81
CA ASP A 95 11.02 19.72 4.09
C ASP A 95 9.54 19.32 4.13
N ASP A 96 9.09 18.54 3.15
CA ASP A 96 7.67 18.17 2.95
C ASP A 96 7.34 16.70 3.28
N GLY A 97 8.36 15.87 3.50
CA GLY A 97 8.20 14.44 3.73
C GLY A 97 8.14 14.04 5.19
N SER A 98 7.77 12.78 5.42
CA SER A 98 7.79 12.16 6.74
C SER A 98 9.21 11.70 7.12
N TRP A 99 9.44 11.50 8.42
CA TRP A 99 10.68 10.89 8.91
C TRP A 99 10.88 9.48 8.34
N GLU A 100 9.77 8.77 8.18
CA GLU A 100 9.63 7.45 7.59
C GLU A 100 10.12 7.42 6.14
N LEU A 101 9.66 8.39 5.32
CA LEU A 101 10.15 8.58 3.96
C LEU A 101 11.66 8.81 3.97
N MET A 102 12.14 9.75 4.79
CA MET A 102 13.58 10.07 4.88
C MET A 102 14.43 8.86 5.28
N SER A 103 13.95 8.04 6.21
CA SER A 103 14.60 6.79 6.60
C SER A 103 14.75 5.85 5.39
N MET A 104 13.70 5.67 4.59
CA MET A 104 13.76 4.84 3.38
C MET A 104 14.67 5.45 2.30
N LEU A 105 14.60 6.77 2.08
CA LEU A 105 15.45 7.45 1.10
C LEU A 105 16.93 7.33 1.42
N SER A 106 17.30 7.26 2.70
CA SER A 106 18.69 7.10 3.12
C SER A 106 19.32 5.79 2.65
N SER A 107 18.49 4.82 2.25
CA SER A 107 18.96 3.56 1.67
C SER A 107 19.34 3.69 0.19
N VAL A 108 18.78 4.67 -0.54
CA VAL A 108 18.93 4.78 -2.01
C VAL A 108 19.54 6.09 -2.50
N LEU A 109 19.50 7.16 -1.71
CA LEU A 109 20.09 8.45 -2.07
C LEU A 109 21.41 8.66 -1.31
N ASP A 110 22.38 9.27 -1.97
CA ASP A 110 23.56 9.84 -1.33
C ASP A 110 23.16 11.20 -0.71
N PRO A 111 23.22 11.38 0.62
CA PRO A 111 22.77 12.62 1.27
C PRO A 111 23.58 13.87 0.91
N ARG A 112 24.80 13.72 0.38
CA ARG A 112 25.66 14.85 0.00
C ARG A 112 25.34 15.36 -1.40
N THR A 113 24.91 14.48 -2.29
CA THR A 113 24.70 14.81 -3.71
C THR A 113 23.23 14.78 -4.12
N GLY A 114 22.36 14.13 -3.35
CA GLY A 114 20.96 13.88 -3.70
C GLY A 114 20.77 12.87 -4.84
N ALA A 115 21.85 12.34 -5.40
CA ALA A 115 21.81 11.34 -6.47
C ALA A 115 21.62 9.92 -5.90
N TYR A 116 21.28 8.97 -6.77
CA TYR A 116 21.25 7.56 -6.38
C TYR A 116 22.61 7.06 -5.89
N SER A 117 22.59 6.32 -4.79
CA SER A 117 23.77 5.71 -4.20
C SER A 117 24.37 4.64 -5.13
N PRO A 118 25.69 4.42 -5.09
CA PRO A 118 26.33 3.36 -5.87
C PRO A 118 25.70 1.99 -5.61
N GLU A 119 25.36 1.68 -4.35
CA GLU A 119 24.75 0.40 -3.97
C GLU A 119 23.37 0.21 -4.60
N PHE A 120 22.56 1.27 -4.70
CA PHE A 120 21.28 1.21 -5.39
C PHE A 120 21.47 1.00 -6.89
N GLN A 121 22.39 1.75 -7.50
CA GLN A 121 22.69 1.64 -8.94
C GLN A 121 23.22 0.26 -9.33
N GLU A 122 23.98 -0.40 -8.47
CA GLU A 122 24.46 -1.77 -8.67
C GLU A 122 23.34 -2.82 -8.49
N THR A 123 22.35 -2.53 -7.64
CA THR A 123 21.27 -3.47 -7.30
C THR A 123 20.16 -3.48 -8.34
N VAL A 124 19.80 -2.31 -8.86
CA VAL A 124 18.70 -2.12 -9.83
C VAL A 124 19.23 -2.30 -11.24
N GLY A 125 18.61 -3.17 -12.04
CA GLY A 125 19.10 -3.50 -13.38
C GLY A 125 19.10 -2.32 -14.36
N ARG A 126 18.23 -1.34 -14.12
CA ARG A 126 18.09 -0.10 -14.90
C ARG A 126 17.79 1.06 -13.96
N PRO A 127 18.82 1.69 -13.34
CA PRO A 127 18.65 2.78 -12.40
C PRO A 127 18.38 4.11 -13.11
N ASP A 128 17.57 4.08 -14.18
CA ASP A 128 17.11 5.22 -14.96
C ASP A 128 15.61 5.40 -14.75
N GLY A 129 15.22 6.46 -14.05
CA GLY A 129 13.82 6.79 -13.78
C GLY A 129 13.54 6.95 -12.29
N ASP A 130 12.28 7.21 -11.98
CA ASP A 130 11.86 7.63 -10.65
C ASP A 130 11.91 6.49 -9.63
N VAL A 131 11.88 6.83 -8.34
CA VAL A 131 11.68 5.84 -7.27
C VAL A 131 10.29 6.03 -6.69
N LEU A 132 9.54 4.94 -6.57
CA LEU A 132 8.28 4.92 -5.83
C LEU A 132 8.55 4.39 -4.42
N VAL A 133 7.95 4.98 -3.40
CA VAL A 133 8.04 4.51 -2.02
C VAL A 133 6.64 4.16 -1.57
N LEU A 134 6.42 2.88 -1.22
CA LEU A 134 5.24 2.44 -0.50
C LEU A 134 5.52 2.63 0.99
N GLU A 135 5.03 3.74 1.54
CA GLU A 135 5.28 4.12 2.91
C GLU A 135 4.42 3.34 3.89
N ARG A 136 3.12 3.18 3.59
CA ARG A 136 2.17 2.54 4.50
C ARG A 136 1.00 1.91 3.77
N VAL A 137 0.47 0.86 4.37
CA VAL A 137 -0.79 0.21 4.01
C VAL A 137 -1.59 0.00 5.29
N ARG A 138 -2.81 0.55 5.33
CA ARG A 138 -3.74 0.41 6.45
C ARG A 138 -5.04 -0.16 5.98
N LEU A 139 -5.60 -1.01 6.83
CA LEU A 139 -6.93 -1.57 6.68
C LEU A 139 -7.61 -1.49 8.03
N ARG A 140 -8.94 -1.34 8.08
CA ARG A 140 -9.71 -1.52 9.31
C ARG A 140 -9.58 -2.94 9.83
N GLU A 141 -9.69 -3.12 11.14
CA GLU A 141 -9.40 -4.40 11.80
C GLU A 141 -10.14 -5.59 11.17
N GLU A 142 -11.42 -5.41 10.83
CA GLU A 142 -12.29 -6.40 10.24
C GLU A 142 -11.76 -6.92 8.89
N TRP A 143 -10.97 -6.14 8.16
CA TRP A 143 -10.36 -6.49 6.87
C TRP A 143 -8.93 -7.05 6.98
N ARG A 144 -8.33 -7.03 8.18
CA ARG A 144 -6.97 -7.56 8.41
C ARG A 144 -6.97 -9.09 8.53
N GLY A 145 -5.84 -9.70 8.19
CA GLY A 145 -5.61 -11.15 8.36
C GLY A 145 -5.98 -12.02 7.17
N PHE A 146 -6.54 -11.44 6.10
CA PHE A 146 -6.88 -12.14 4.85
C PHE A 146 -5.81 -12.01 3.76
N GLY A 147 -4.76 -11.22 4.00
CA GLY A 147 -3.70 -10.98 3.02
C GLY A 147 -4.05 -9.92 1.96
N LEU A 148 -5.04 -9.07 2.22
CA LEU A 148 -5.46 -8.00 1.31
C LEU A 148 -4.42 -6.89 1.16
N GLY A 149 -3.72 -6.50 2.23
CA GLY A 149 -2.73 -5.41 2.18
C GLY A 149 -1.72 -5.53 1.03
N PRO A 150 -1.04 -6.68 0.86
CA PRO A 150 -0.11 -6.91 -0.25
C PRO A 150 -0.77 -6.91 -1.64
N VAL A 151 -2.03 -7.38 -1.74
CA VAL A 151 -2.78 -7.33 -3.00
C VAL A 151 -3.03 -5.87 -3.41
N LEU A 152 -3.54 -5.07 -2.47
CA LEU A 152 -3.82 -3.65 -2.66
C LEU A 152 -2.55 -2.86 -2.99
N ALA A 153 -1.45 -3.16 -2.28
CA ALA A 153 -0.14 -2.57 -2.55
C ALA A 153 0.34 -2.89 -3.97
N ALA A 154 0.23 -4.15 -4.40
CA ALA A 154 0.62 -4.55 -5.75
C ALA A 154 -0.22 -3.85 -6.84
N GLU A 155 -1.52 -3.65 -6.63
CA GLU A 155 -2.37 -2.89 -7.55
C GLU A 155 -2.02 -1.39 -7.58
N ALA A 156 -1.79 -0.78 -6.42
CA ALA A 156 -1.34 0.61 -6.33
C ALA A 156 0.00 0.82 -7.03
N ILE A 157 0.98 -0.06 -6.78
CA ILE A 157 2.28 -0.05 -7.45
C ILE A 157 2.10 -0.22 -8.95
N ARG A 158 1.31 -1.18 -9.42
CA ARG A 158 1.06 -1.36 -10.86
C ARG A 158 0.53 -0.09 -11.52
N ARG A 159 -0.35 0.65 -10.84
CA ARG A 159 -0.94 1.88 -11.37
C ARG A 159 0.03 3.07 -11.37
N LEU A 160 0.84 3.22 -10.32
CA LEU A 160 1.68 4.40 -10.09
C LEU A 160 3.15 4.22 -10.53
N SER A 161 3.61 2.99 -10.80
CA SER A 161 5.01 2.68 -11.15
C SER A 161 5.44 3.11 -12.55
N ALA A 162 4.57 3.70 -13.36
CA ALA A 162 4.93 4.12 -14.71
C ALA A 162 6.02 5.20 -14.68
N GLY A 163 7.17 4.90 -15.31
CA GLY A 163 8.36 5.77 -15.30
C GLY A 163 9.27 5.59 -14.08
N CYS A 164 8.94 4.69 -13.16
CA CYS A 164 9.79 4.34 -12.03
C CYS A 164 10.77 3.21 -12.39
N CYS A 165 11.98 3.25 -11.85
CA CYS A 165 12.97 2.18 -11.94
C CYS A 165 12.87 1.16 -10.79
N ALA A 166 12.41 1.60 -9.62
CA ALA A 166 12.27 0.75 -8.43
C ALA A 166 11.12 1.19 -7.52
N VAL A 167 10.74 0.29 -6.61
CA VAL A 167 9.84 0.58 -5.48
C VAL A 167 10.53 0.23 -4.16
N LEU A 168 10.39 1.08 -3.15
CA LEU A 168 10.87 0.87 -1.79
C LEU A 168 9.71 0.66 -0.82
N THR A 169 9.95 -0.12 0.22
CA THR A 169 9.04 -0.23 1.37
C THR A 169 9.80 -0.67 2.61
N ASP A 170 9.42 -0.19 3.79
CA ASP A 170 9.90 -0.71 5.07
C ASP A 170 8.77 -1.51 5.76
N PRO A 171 8.80 -2.86 5.68
CA PRO A 171 7.76 -3.69 6.28
C PRO A 171 7.81 -3.71 7.81
N GLY A 172 8.90 -3.27 8.45
CA GLY A 172 9.06 -3.27 9.90
C GLY A 172 8.53 -1.99 10.57
N MET A 173 8.13 -1.00 9.77
CA MET A 173 7.74 0.31 10.26
C MET A 173 6.22 0.34 10.48
N THR A 174 5.81 0.06 11.72
CA THR A 174 4.41 0.11 12.15
C THR A 174 4.13 1.43 12.85
N ASP A 175 3.11 2.13 12.39
CA ASP A 175 2.59 3.35 13.02
C ASP A 175 1.73 2.98 14.25
N ASP A 176 1.76 3.81 15.28
CA ASP A 176 0.99 3.73 16.53
C ASP A 176 -0.47 4.20 16.38
N TRP A 177 -0.87 4.61 15.18
CA TRP A 177 -2.20 5.13 14.86
C TRP A 177 -3.27 4.03 14.76
N CYS A 178 -4.41 4.30 15.40
CA CYS A 178 -5.63 3.49 15.35
C CYS A 178 -6.73 4.22 14.57
N TRP A 179 -7.63 3.48 13.91
CA TRP A 179 -8.76 4.09 13.21
C TRP A 179 -9.69 4.81 14.19
N PRO A 180 -10.28 5.97 13.85
CA PRO A 180 -11.27 6.61 14.70
C PRO A 180 -12.42 5.66 15.05
N GLY A 181 -12.57 5.32 16.34
CA GLY A 181 -13.58 4.37 16.83
C GLY A 181 -13.06 2.94 17.08
N GLU A 182 -11.82 2.61 16.72
CA GLU A 182 -11.12 1.42 17.23
C GLU A 182 -10.58 1.72 18.65
N ALA A 183 -10.60 0.73 19.55
CA ALA A 183 -10.24 0.92 20.95
C ALA A 183 -8.79 1.44 21.13
N GLU A 184 -8.65 2.65 21.66
CA GLU A 184 -7.38 3.24 22.10
C GLU A 184 -6.71 2.33 23.15
N GLY A 185 -5.41 2.05 23.02
CA GLY A 185 -4.64 1.28 24.00
C GLY A 185 -4.18 -0.11 23.57
N ARG A 186 -4.24 -0.46 22.27
CA ARG A 186 -3.52 -1.65 21.79
C ARG A 186 -2.00 -1.45 21.86
N PRO A 187 -1.23 -2.52 22.17
CA PRO A 187 0.22 -2.42 22.18
C PRO A 187 0.69 -2.05 20.78
N VAL A 188 1.45 -0.95 20.69
CA VAL A 188 2.25 -0.62 19.51
C VAL A 188 3.10 -1.86 19.21
N LEU A 189 2.81 -2.52 18.09
CA LEU A 189 3.63 -3.64 17.65
C LEU A 189 5.03 -3.06 17.43
N ARG A 190 6.03 -3.53 18.17
CA ARG A 190 7.40 -3.07 17.92
C ARG A 190 7.86 -3.70 16.60
N ARG A 191 8.77 -3.02 15.90
CA ARG A 191 9.42 -3.50 14.66
C ARG A 191 9.61 -5.03 14.64
N GLY A 192 10.16 -5.61 15.70
CA GLY A 192 10.43 -7.05 15.79
C GLY A 192 9.22 -8.00 15.89
N ASP A 193 8.02 -7.55 16.24
CA ASP A 193 6.88 -8.43 16.55
C ASP A 193 6.15 -8.93 15.29
N THR A 194 6.24 -8.19 14.18
CA THR A 194 5.55 -8.52 12.91
C THR A 194 6.40 -8.37 11.65
N GLU A 195 7.62 -7.84 11.73
CA GLU A 195 8.53 -7.62 10.61
C GLU A 195 8.76 -8.89 9.78
N GLY A 196 8.90 -10.06 10.41
CA GLY A 196 9.04 -11.33 9.66
C GLY A 196 7.84 -11.69 8.78
N LYS A 197 6.62 -11.33 9.20
CA LYS A 197 5.39 -11.61 8.42
C LYS A 197 5.20 -10.56 7.33
N LEU A 198 5.38 -9.29 7.66
CA LEU A 198 5.25 -8.20 6.70
C LEU A 198 6.34 -8.29 5.62
N ALA A 199 7.58 -8.64 6.00
CA ALA A 199 8.65 -8.91 5.04
C ALA A 199 8.34 -10.11 4.14
N ALA A 200 7.80 -11.22 4.69
CA ALA A 200 7.39 -12.37 3.88
C ALA A 200 6.28 -12.01 2.86
N LEU A 201 5.38 -11.08 3.22
CA LEU A 201 4.35 -10.58 2.33
C LEU A 201 4.90 -9.60 1.27
N CYS A 202 5.88 -8.76 1.60
CA CYS A 202 6.59 -7.97 0.60
C CYS A 202 7.33 -8.87 -0.41
N VAL A 203 7.97 -9.93 0.08
CA VAL A 203 8.66 -10.93 -0.77
C VAL A 203 7.67 -11.65 -1.68
N SER A 204 6.44 -11.94 -1.24
CA SER A 204 5.45 -12.62 -2.08
C SER A 204 4.99 -11.78 -3.28
N ILE A 205 5.06 -10.45 -3.19
CA ILE A 205 4.79 -9.53 -4.31
C ILE A 205 6.09 -9.08 -5.02
N GLY A 206 7.22 -9.73 -4.74
CA GLY A 206 8.46 -9.61 -5.51
C GLY A 206 9.53 -8.69 -4.94
N PHE A 207 9.30 -8.06 -3.78
CA PHE A 207 10.34 -7.27 -3.13
C PHE A 207 11.47 -8.17 -2.60
N ARG A 208 12.65 -7.60 -2.46
CA ARG A 208 13.83 -8.26 -1.88
C ARG A 208 14.40 -7.40 -0.75
N PRO A 209 14.94 -8.00 0.32
CA PRO A 209 15.69 -7.25 1.31
C PRO A 209 16.83 -6.47 0.64
N PHE A 210 17.00 -5.21 1.01
CA PHE A 210 18.03 -4.35 0.45
C PHE A 210 18.95 -3.79 1.54
N ARG A 211 18.53 -2.75 2.26
CA ARG A 211 19.38 -2.06 3.25
C ARG A 211 18.55 -1.41 4.35
N ASN A 212 19.06 -1.41 5.59
CA ASN A 212 18.45 -0.77 6.76
C ASN A 212 17.02 -1.23 7.12
N GLY A 213 16.60 -2.41 6.64
CA GLY A 213 15.22 -2.92 6.77
C GLY A 213 14.34 -2.62 5.56
N VAL A 214 14.77 -1.69 4.70
CA VAL A 214 14.10 -1.37 3.44
C VAL A 214 14.21 -2.57 2.50
N HIS A 215 13.07 -2.88 1.90
CA HIS A 215 12.94 -3.83 0.82
C HIS A 215 12.77 -3.09 -0.51
N LEU A 216 13.36 -3.65 -1.56
CA LEU A 216 13.40 -3.08 -2.88
C LEU A 216 12.76 -4.01 -3.91
N LEU A 217 11.88 -3.46 -4.75
CA LEU A 217 11.35 -4.11 -5.94
C LEU A 217 11.96 -3.43 -7.16
N ASP A 218 12.74 -4.19 -7.94
CA ASP A 218 13.32 -3.74 -9.19
C ASP A 218 12.32 -3.91 -10.34
N LEU A 219 11.87 -2.79 -10.93
CA LEU A 219 10.84 -2.78 -11.97
C LEU A 219 11.39 -3.15 -13.36
N SER A 220 12.71 -3.20 -13.53
CA SER A 220 13.38 -3.65 -14.75
C SER A 220 13.45 -5.17 -14.86
N ARG A 221 13.41 -5.87 -13.72
CA ARG A 221 13.50 -7.34 -13.63
C ARG A 221 12.16 -8.04 -13.82
N ARG A 222 11.24 -7.49 -14.63
CA ARG A 222 9.93 -8.10 -14.89
C ARG A 222 10.13 -9.55 -15.37
N GLY A 223 9.91 -10.50 -14.45
CA GLY A 223 9.75 -11.90 -14.78
C GLY A 223 8.41 -12.15 -15.48
N PRO A 224 8.09 -13.41 -15.83
CA PRO A 224 6.88 -13.73 -16.60
C PRO A 224 5.55 -13.44 -15.91
N ALA A 225 5.54 -13.10 -14.62
CA ALA A 225 4.35 -12.63 -13.89
C ALA A 225 4.63 -11.28 -13.23
N GLU A 226 3.85 -10.28 -13.58
CA GLU A 226 3.89 -8.97 -12.91
C GLU A 226 3.42 -9.11 -11.44
N PRO A 227 3.93 -8.29 -10.50
CA PRO A 227 3.63 -8.37 -9.06
C PRO A 227 2.15 -8.48 -8.69
N HIS A 228 1.28 -7.88 -9.52
CA HIS A 228 -0.16 -7.86 -9.31
C HIS A 228 -0.86 -9.19 -9.66
N VAL A 229 -0.24 -10.06 -10.48
CA VAL A 229 -0.88 -11.31 -10.95
C VAL A 229 -1.14 -12.29 -9.81
N PRO A 230 -0.16 -12.62 -8.94
CA PRO A 230 -0.44 -13.41 -7.74
C PRO A 230 -1.45 -12.74 -6.81
N GLY A 231 -1.44 -11.41 -6.74
CA GLY A 231 -2.38 -10.64 -5.93
C GLY A 231 -3.83 -10.80 -6.41
N ARG A 232 -4.08 -10.65 -7.71
CA ARG A 232 -5.42 -10.86 -8.30
C ARG A 232 -5.90 -12.31 -8.19
N ALA A 233 -4.99 -13.28 -8.30
CA ALA A 233 -5.33 -14.68 -8.09
C ALA A 233 -5.75 -14.94 -6.63
N HIS A 234 -5.06 -14.32 -5.66
CA HIS A 234 -5.44 -14.38 -4.25
C HIS A 234 -6.77 -13.68 -3.99
N LEU A 235 -7.02 -12.52 -4.60
CA LEU A 235 -8.31 -11.81 -4.51
C LEU A 235 -9.47 -12.69 -4.98
N ARG A 236 -9.34 -13.30 -6.17
CA ARG A 236 -10.32 -14.25 -6.72
C ARG A 236 -10.58 -15.44 -5.79
N ALA A 237 -9.52 -15.97 -5.16
CA ALA A 237 -9.66 -17.07 -4.23
C ALA A 237 -10.41 -16.65 -2.95
N LEU A 238 -10.26 -15.40 -2.49
CA LEU A 238 -11.02 -14.88 -1.36
C LEU A 238 -12.50 -14.69 -1.72
N SER A 239 -12.81 -14.08 -2.88
CA SER A 239 -14.18 -13.92 -3.40
C SER A 239 -14.89 -15.26 -3.52
N HIS A 240 -14.26 -16.23 -4.19
CA HIS A 240 -14.83 -17.58 -4.33
C HIS A 240 -15.12 -18.22 -2.97
N GLY A 241 -14.17 -18.15 -2.04
CA GLY A 241 -14.33 -18.74 -0.72
C GLY A 241 -15.32 -18.01 0.18
N TYR A 242 -15.59 -16.73 -0.07
CA TYR A 242 -16.67 -15.96 0.58
C TYR A 242 -18.03 -16.55 0.21
N TYR A 243 -18.31 -16.74 -1.08
CA TYR A 243 -19.56 -17.36 -1.53
C TYR A 243 -19.69 -18.83 -1.13
N GLU A 244 -18.61 -19.62 -1.17
CA GLU A 244 -18.65 -21.01 -0.70
C GLU A 244 -19.00 -21.11 0.79
N ALA A 245 -18.49 -20.19 1.61
CA ALA A 245 -18.80 -20.15 3.04
C ALA A 245 -20.27 -19.78 3.29
N GLY A 246 -20.84 -18.84 2.53
CA GLY A 246 -22.26 -18.47 2.64
C GLY A 246 -23.21 -19.60 2.22
N ARG A 247 -22.85 -20.37 1.18
CA ARG A 247 -23.67 -21.50 0.69
C ARG A 247 -23.67 -22.73 1.59
N ALA A 248 -22.70 -22.87 2.49
CA ALA A 248 -22.62 -23.98 3.42
C ALA A 248 -23.60 -23.84 4.62
N GLU A 249 -24.29 -22.71 4.72
CA GLU A 249 -25.23 -22.39 5.81
C GLU A 249 -26.72 -22.51 5.38
N GLU A 250 -27.01 -22.69 4.09
CA GLU A 250 -28.34 -23.02 3.52
C GLU A 250 -28.62 -24.54 3.52
#